data_AF-A0A970ZZM4-F1
#
_entry.id   AF-A0A970ZZM4-F1
#
_cell.length_a   1.000
_cell.length_b   1.000
_cell.length_c   1.000
_cell.angle_alpha   90.00
_cell.angle_beta   90.00
_cell.angle_gamma   90.00
#
_symmetry.space_group_name_H-M   'P 1'
#
loop_
_entity.id
_entity.type
_entity.pdbx_description
1 polymer ?
#
loop_
_entity_poly.entity_id
_entity_poly.type
_entity_poly.pdbx_seq_one_letter_code
_entity_poly.pdbx_strand_id
1 'polypeptide(L)'
;MPGTRDRVEIYTDGGCDPNPGPGGWGAILVSGDRTKEISGAEAHTTNNRMELTAAIRALALLKRPCDITLFTDSTYLRDGITRWSAQWKARGWRKADGSPVENMDLWQSLQSAQEQHTVDWRWIRGHRGHRWNERADELATNARRALAAEDEGSARLDAVVASQASRRGEPRYDIYARGCALGNPGPGGYGAIIVRAERSVQRSGGWPVASSNVMDLWAIISALQSLPEPSHVVIHTPSKYVIDGASRWLPIWERSGWRTQAGLPVKNRELWEELSQVMGDHDIEWHHLAAAQSTTESEAALALAREEASAQKAASAQN
;
A
#
# COMPACT_ATOMS: atom_id res chain seq x y z
N MET A 1 36.10 -20.29 -34.95
CA MET A 1 36.22 -20.82 -33.57
C MET A 1 35.04 -20.29 -32.78
N PRO A 2 34.15 -21.14 -32.22
CA PRO A 2 33.14 -20.63 -31.30
C PRO A 2 33.90 -20.08 -30.09
N GLY A 3 33.84 -18.76 -29.88
CA GLY A 3 34.56 -18.08 -28.82
C GLY A 3 34.17 -18.66 -27.46
N THR A 4 35.17 -18.91 -26.61
CA THR A 4 34.97 -19.38 -25.25
C THR A 4 34.00 -18.44 -24.54
N ARG A 5 32.82 -18.95 -24.17
CA ARG A 5 31.86 -18.18 -23.37
C ARG A 5 32.43 -18.02 -21.97
N ASP A 6 32.29 -16.82 -21.42
CA ASP A 6 32.70 -16.59 -20.03
C ASP A 6 31.83 -17.42 -19.11
N ARG A 7 32.47 -18.03 -18.10
CA ARG A 7 31.78 -18.68 -17.00
C ARG A 7 31.49 -17.66 -15.91
N VAL A 8 30.23 -17.62 -15.48
CA VAL A 8 29.75 -16.73 -14.41
C VAL A 8 28.94 -17.52 -13.41
N GLU A 9 29.31 -17.45 -12.14
CA GLU A 9 28.46 -17.95 -11.05
C GLU A 9 27.63 -16.77 -10.52
N ILE A 10 26.33 -16.99 -10.34
CA ILE A 10 25.41 -15.99 -9.83
C ILE A 10 24.75 -16.54 -8.57
N TYR A 11 24.71 -15.77 -7.50
CA TYR A 11 23.99 -16.10 -6.27
C TYR A 11 22.93 -15.03 -6.06
N THR A 12 21.71 -15.44 -5.75
CA THR A 12 20.56 -14.51 -5.66
C THR A 12 19.73 -14.80 -4.43
N ASP A 13 19.32 -13.73 -3.76
CA ASP A 13 18.36 -13.79 -2.65
C ASP A 13 17.42 -12.59 -2.72
N GLY A 14 16.23 -12.72 -2.13
CA GLY A 14 15.23 -11.67 -2.08
C GLY A 14 14.14 -11.96 -1.07
N GLY A 15 13.68 -10.91 -0.39
CA GLY A 15 12.71 -11.06 0.68
C GLY A 15 12.02 -9.76 1.05
N CYS A 16 10.85 -9.89 1.65
CA CYS A 16 10.04 -8.80 2.19
C CYS A 16 9.72 -9.09 3.65
N ASP A 17 9.58 -8.02 4.41
CA ASP A 17 9.12 -8.10 5.79
C ASP A 17 8.51 -6.75 6.18
N PRO A 18 7.18 -6.67 6.36
CA PRO A 18 6.18 -7.74 6.17
C PRO A 18 6.00 -8.16 4.68
N ASN A 19 5.25 -9.25 4.42
CA ASN A 19 4.98 -9.79 3.07
C ASN A 19 3.46 -9.87 2.77
N PRO A 20 2.88 -9.03 1.88
CA PRO A 20 3.53 -7.99 1.08
C PRO A 20 3.98 -6.79 1.92
N GLY A 21 5.01 -6.08 1.46
CA GLY A 21 5.59 -4.94 2.16
C GLY A 21 6.92 -4.49 1.54
N PRO A 22 7.74 -3.71 2.27
CA PRO A 22 9.06 -3.32 1.80
C PRO A 22 9.91 -4.56 1.59
N GLY A 23 10.45 -4.68 0.39
CA GLY A 23 11.27 -5.80 -0.04
C GLY A 23 12.63 -5.35 -0.52
N GLY A 24 13.60 -6.25 -0.39
CA GLY A 24 14.94 -6.09 -0.93
C GLY A 24 15.37 -7.33 -1.69
N TRP A 25 16.24 -7.13 -2.65
CA TRP A 25 16.86 -8.19 -3.44
C TRP A 25 18.37 -7.96 -3.53
N GLY A 26 19.12 -9.05 -3.62
CA GLY A 26 20.57 -9.04 -3.68
C GLY A 26 21.07 -10.10 -4.66
N ALA A 27 22.12 -9.78 -5.40
CA ALA A 27 22.82 -10.75 -6.22
C ALA A 27 24.33 -10.54 -6.24
N ILE A 28 25.05 -11.65 -6.26
CA ILE A 28 26.51 -11.71 -6.39
C ILE A 28 26.84 -12.39 -7.70
N LEU A 29 27.65 -11.75 -8.55
CA LEU A 29 28.17 -12.32 -9.78
C LEU A 29 29.67 -12.56 -9.62
N VAL A 30 30.12 -13.79 -9.86
CA VAL A 30 31.52 -14.20 -9.75
C VAL A 30 32.00 -14.70 -11.11
N SER A 31 33.09 -14.14 -11.62
CA SER A 31 33.73 -14.58 -12.86
C SER A 31 35.24 -14.54 -12.71
N GLY A 32 35.88 -15.71 -12.60
CA GLY A 32 37.28 -15.83 -12.21
C GLY A 32 37.52 -15.16 -10.86
N ASP A 33 38.48 -14.24 -10.82
CA ASP A 33 38.84 -13.49 -9.60
C ASP A 33 37.98 -12.24 -9.37
N ARG A 34 36.99 -11.97 -10.24
CA ARG A 34 36.15 -10.78 -10.14
C ARG A 34 34.82 -11.13 -9.50
N THR A 35 34.46 -10.34 -8.49
CA THR A 35 33.15 -10.39 -7.84
C THR A 35 32.45 -9.06 -8.01
N LYS A 36 31.16 -9.10 -8.34
CA LYS A 36 30.30 -7.93 -8.41
C LYS A 36 29.05 -8.14 -7.58
N GLU A 37 28.79 -7.21 -6.69
CA GLU A 37 27.60 -7.16 -5.84
C GLU A 37 26.60 -6.18 -6.44
N ILE A 38 25.34 -6.57 -6.50
CA ILE A 38 24.23 -5.70 -6.86
C ILE A 38 23.07 -5.94 -5.90
N SER A 39 22.33 -4.87 -5.60
CA SER A 39 21.13 -4.95 -4.77
C SER A 39 20.16 -3.83 -5.13
N GLY A 40 18.94 -3.98 -4.65
CA GLY A 40 17.91 -2.96 -4.76
C GLY A 40 16.74 -3.27 -3.85
N ALA A 41 15.81 -2.34 -3.75
CA ALA A 41 14.65 -2.45 -2.90
C ALA A 41 13.40 -1.90 -3.60
N GLU A 42 12.24 -2.37 -3.16
CA GLU A 42 10.94 -1.89 -3.60
C GLU A 42 10.04 -1.72 -2.37
N ALA A 43 9.34 -0.58 -2.27
CA ALA A 43 8.56 -0.24 -1.07
C ALA A 43 7.35 -1.16 -0.86
N HIS A 44 6.79 -1.70 -1.94
CA HIS A 44 5.64 -2.58 -1.88
C HIS A 44 5.74 -3.73 -2.87
N THR A 45 6.18 -4.88 -2.37
CA THR A 45 6.44 -6.07 -3.19
C THR A 45 6.23 -7.33 -2.34
N THR A 46 6.62 -8.49 -2.85
CA THR A 46 6.51 -9.79 -2.13
C THR A 46 7.82 -10.55 -2.20
N ASN A 47 8.01 -11.53 -1.31
CA ASN A 47 9.21 -12.38 -1.30
C ASN A 47 9.50 -12.95 -2.70
N ASN A 48 8.50 -13.60 -3.30
CA ASN A 48 8.62 -14.21 -4.63
C ASN A 48 9.00 -13.20 -5.72
N ARG A 49 8.52 -11.95 -5.65
CA ARG A 49 8.89 -10.91 -6.61
C ARG A 49 10.33 -10.48 -6.43
N MET A 50 10.81 -10.33 -5.19
CA MET A 50 12.20 -9.96 -4.91
C MET A 50 13.19 -11.06 -5.32
N GLU A 51 12.85 -12.33 -5.07
CA GLU A 51 13.63 -13.47 -5.54
C GLU A 51 13.75 -13.48 -7.08
N LEU A 52 12.64 -13.26 -7.79
CA LEU A 52 12.64 -13.14 -9.26
C LEU A 52 13.46 -11.93 -9.74
N THR A 53 13.27 -10.77 -9.12
CA THR A 53 13.97 -9.53 -9.48
C THR A 53 15.49 -9.70 -9.32
N ALA A 54 15.96 -10.37 -8.27
CA ALA A 54 17.39 -10.66 -8.09
C ALA A 54 17.99 -11.39 -9.29
N ALA A 55 17.34 -12.47 -9.74
CA ALA A 55 17.78 -13.26 -10.89
C ALA A 55 17.71 -12.45 -12.19
N ILE A 56 16.61 -11.72 -12.43
CA ILE A 56 16.44 -10.88 -13.63
C ILE A 56 17.55 -9.84 -13.72
N ARG A 57 17.81 -9.11 -12.62
CA ARG A 57 18.79 -8.03 -12.59
C ARG A 57 20.22 -8.54 -12.75
N ALA A 58 20.54 -9.70 -12.19
CA ALA A 58 21.84 -10.33 -12.37
C ALA A 58 22.06 -10.77 -13.82
N LEU A 59 21.08 -11.42 -14.45
CA LEU A 59 21.17 -11.84 -15.85
C LEU A 59 21.25 -10.64 -16.80
N ALA A 60 20.39 -9.64 -16.60
CA ALA A 60 20.34 -8.43 -17.44
C ALA A 60 21.63 -7.57 -17.38
N LEU A 61 22.47 -7.78 -16.36
CA LEU A 61 23.73 -7.06 -16.23
C LEU A 61 24.82 -7.58 -17.18
N LEU A 62 24.67 -8.81 -17.67
CA LEU A 62 25.64 -9.45 -18.56
C LEU A 62 25.46 -8.94 -19.99
N LYS A 63 26.51 -8.31 -20.52
CA LYS A 63 26.49 -7.65 -21.84
C LYS A 63 26.79 -8.57 -23.02
N ARG A 64 27.09 -9.85 -22.75
CA ARG A 64 27.46 -10.85 -23.76
C ARG A 64 26.95 -12.24 -23.36
N PRO A 65 26.77 -13.17 -24.31
CA PRO A 65 26.44 -14.57 -24.00
C PRO A 65 27.47 -15.19 -23.05
N CYS A 66 26.98 -15.85 -21.99
CA CYS A 66 27.78 -16.45 -20.93
C CYS A 66 27.23 -17.85 -20.60
N ASP A 67 28.09 -18.70 -20.06
CA ASP A 67 27.69 -19.95 -19.42
C ASP A 67 27.56 -19.68 -17.91
N ILE A 68 26.33 -19.78 -17.40
CA ILE A 68 25.96 -19.28 -16.08
C ILE A 68 25.58 -20.44 -15.17
N THR A 69 26.11 -20.47 -13.96
CA THR A 69 25.57 -21.30 -12.87
C THR A 69 24.87 -20.38 -11.88
N LEU A 70 23.54 -20.44 -11.81
CA LEU A 70 22.75 -19.56 -10.95
C LEU A 70 22.26 -20.34 -9.72
N PHE A 71 22.71 -19.90 -8.54
CA PHE A 71 22.35 -20.44 -7.24
C PHE A 71 21.25 -19.61 -6.58
N THR A 72 20.20 -20.29 -6.13
CA THR A 72 19.08 -19.70 -5.38
C THR A 72 18.58 -20.69 -4.34
N ASP A 73 18.07 -20.21 -3.20
CA ASP A 73 17.32 -21.02 -2.24
C ASP A 73 15.80 -20.91 -2.41
N SER A 74 15.33 -20.02 -3.29
CA SER A 74 13.93 -19.86 -3.65
C SER A 74 13.34 -21.15 -4.22
N THR A 75 12.37 -21.69 -3.49
CA THR A 75 11.58 -22.83 -3.99
C THR A 75 10.64 -22.40 -5.11
N TYR A 76 10.16 -21.15 -5.08
CA TYR A 76 9.29 -20.58 -6.12
C TYR A 76 10.02 -20.44 -7.46
N LEU A 77 11.25 -19.90 -7.46
CA LEU A 77 12.08 -19.76 -8.65
C LEU A 77 12.46 -21.13 -9.22
N ARG A 78 12.89 -22.06 -8.35
CA ARG A 78 13.22 -23.44 -8.73
C ARG A 78 12.04 -24.12 -9.43
N ASP A 79 10.87 -24.12 -8.80
CA ASP A 79 9.70 -24.83 -9.34
C ASP A 79 9.16 -24.13 -10.59
N GLY A 80 9.22 -22.80 -10.65
CA GLY A 80 8.84 -22.06 -11.83
C GLY A 80 9.73 -22.34 -13.03
N ILE A 81 11.04 -22.38 -12.86
CA ILE A 81 11.97 -22.76 -13.95
C ILE A 81 11.80 -24.22 -14.35
N THR A 82 11.81 -25.14 -13.38
CA THR A 82 11.90 -26.58 -13.66
C THR A 82 10.57 -27.25 -14.03
N ARG A 83 9.43 -26.72 -13.58
CA ARG A 83 8.12 -27.39 -13.72
C ARG A 83 7.09 -26.56 -14.48
N TRP A 84 7.01 -25.26 -14.23
CA TRP A 84 5.84 -24.48 -14.65
C TRP A 84 6.06 -23.62 -15.89
N SER A 85 7.24 -23.02 -16.06
CA SER A 85 7.50 -22.01 -17.09
C SER A 85 7.22 -22.50 -18.51
N ALA A 86 7.60 -23.73 -18.84
CA ALA A 86 7.34 -24.34 -20.14
C ALA A 86 5.83 -24.48 -20.42
N GLN A 87 5.06 -24.90 -19.41
CA GLN A 87 3.60 -25.05 -19.52
C GLN A 87 2.90 -23.70 -19.62
N TRP A 88 3.33 -22.72 -18.81
CA TRP A 88 2.79 -21.36 -18.87
C TRP A 88 3.06 -20.71 -20.22
N LYS A 89 4.27 -20.84 -20.77
CA LYS A 89 4.60 -20.33 -22.11
C LYS A 89 3.73 -20.97 -23.19
N ALA A 90 3.55 -22.30 -23.14
CA ALA A 90 2.68 -23.02 -24.08
C ALA A 90 1.21 -22.61 -23.99
N ARG A 91 0.74 -22.17 -22.81
CA ARG A 91 -0.64 -21.72 -22.56
C ARG A 91 -0.81 -20.20 -22.64
N GLY A 92 0.16 -19.48 -23.20
CA GLY A 92 0.08 -18.02 -23.32
C GLY A 92 0.01 -17.29 -21.98
N TRP A 93 0.73 -17.79 -20.98
CA TRP A 93 0.82 -17.25 -19.62
C TRP A 93 -0.50 -17.25 -18.83
N ARG A 94 -1.33 -18.27 -19.05
CA ARG A 94 -2.58 -18.49 -18.32
C ARG A 94 -2.54 -19.78 -17.48
N LYS A 95 -3.17 -19.72 -16.31
CA LYS A 95 -3.47 -20.88 -15.45
C LYS A 95 -4.60 -21.71 -16.06
N ALA A 96 -4.83 -22.91 -15.52
CA ALA A 96 -5.85 -23.84 -16.04
C ALA A 96 -7.28 -23.28 -15.93
N ASP A 97 -7.52 -22.37 -14.99
CA ASP A 97 -8.77 -21.64 -14.78
C ASP A 97 -8.94 -20.41 -15.71
N GLY A 98 -8.00 -20.18 -16.63
CA GLY A 98 -8.01 -19.06 -17.57
C GLY A 98 -7.49 -17.74 -17.01
N SER A 99 -7.21 -17.66 -15.70
CA SER A 99 -6.62 -16.48 -15.08
C SER A 99 -5.14 -16.31 -15.46
N PRO A 100 -4.58 -15.08 -15.43
CA PRO A 100 -3.16 -14.86 -15.66
C PRO A 100 -2.30 -15.57 -14.61
N VAL A 101 -1.09 -15.99 -15.00
CA VAL A 101 -0.08 -16.50 -14.07
C VAL A 101 0.37 -15.37 -13.13
N GLU A 102 0.55 -15.68 -11.86
CA GLU A 102 1.08 -14.73 -10.88
C GLU A 102 2.51 -14.32 -11.23
N ASN A 103 2.82 -13.03 -11.09
CA ASN A 103 4.12 -12.44 -11.47
C ASN A 103 4.50 -12.66 -12.94
N MET A 104 3.50 -12.75 -13.83
CA MET A 104 3.71 -12.93 -15.28
C MET A 104 4.70 -11.91 -15.86
N ASP A 105 4.63 -10.66 -15.42
CA ASP A 105 5.54 -9.57 -15.79
C ASP A 105 7.01 -9.92 -15.55
N LEU A 106 7.32 -10.45 -14.36
CA LEU A 106 8.67 -10.82 -13.97
C LEU A 106 9.10 -12.13 -14.64
N TRP A 107 8.21 -13.11 -14.77
CA TRP A 107 8.54 -14.34 -15.47
C TRP A 107 8.86 -14.11 -16.96
N GLN A 108 8.13 -13.24 -17.64
CA GLN A 108 8.44 -12.84 -19.00
C GLN A 108 9.79 -12.13 -19.08
N SER A 109 10.05 -11.19 -18.16
CA SER A 109 11.32 -10.49 -18.07
C SER A 109 12.49 -11.45 -17.82
N LEU A 110 12.31 -12.46 -16.96
CA LEU A 110 13.32 -13.48 -16.68
C LEU A 110 13.62 -14.34 -17.92
N GLN A 111 12.58 -14.73 -18.67
CA GLN A 111 12.74 -15.46 -19.93
C GLN A 111 13.56 -14.65 -20.93
N SER A 112 13.21 -13.39 -21.14
CA SER A 112 13.98 -12.50 -22.03
C SER A 112 15.42 -12.30 -21.54
N ALA A 113 15.64 -12.15 -20.23
CA ALA A 113 16.98 -11.96 -19.68
C ALA A 113 17.87 -13.21 -19.84
N GLN A 114 17.32 -14.43 -19.79
CA GLN A 114 18.10 -15.66 -19.94
C GLN A 114 18.32 -16.10 -21.39
N GLU A 115 17.54 -15.60 -22.37
CA GLU A 115 17.52 -16.08 -23.76
C GLU A 115 18.90 -16.10 -24.44
N GLN A 116 19.76 -15.14 -24.13
CA GLN A 116 21.10 -15.01 -24.72
C GLN A 116 22.19 -15.82 -23.97
N HIS A 117 21.85 -16.45 -22.85
CA HIS A 117 22.78 -17.17 -21.98
C HIS A 117 22.46 -18.67 -21.94
N THR A 118 23.44 -19.48 -21.51
CA THR A 118 23.19 -20.87 -21.13
C THR A 118 23.21 -20.92 -19.61
N VAL A 119 22.03 -21.07 -18.99
CA VAL A 119 21.86 -21.00 -17.53
C VAL A 119 21.62 -22.39 -16.96
N ASP A 120 22.51 -22.82 -16.07
CA ASP A 120 22.36 -23.97 -15.18
C ASP A 120 21.83 -23.50 -13.82
N TRP A 121 20.60 -23.90 -13.51
CA TRP A 121 19.90 -23.48 -12.28
C TRP A 121 20.19 -24.47 -11.15
N ARG A 122 20.83 -23.98 -10.08
CA ARG A 122 21.20 -24.77 -8.90
C ARG A 122 20.41 -24.29 -7.69
N TRP A 123 19.55 -25.17 -7.18
CA TRP A 123 18.87 -24.93 -5.93
C TRP A 123 19.76 -25.34 -4.76
N ILE A 124 19.91 -24.44 -3.79
CA ILE A 124 20.58 -24.72 -2.52
C ILE A 124 19.57 -24.71 -1.39
N ARG A 125 19.81 -25.54 -0.37
CA ARG A 125 18.85 -25.74 0.71
C ARG A 125 19.06 -24.69 1.81
N GLY A 126 18.39 -23.56 1.66
CA GLY A 126 18.44 -22.44 2.61
C GLY A 126 19.78 -21.71 2.62
N HIS A 127 19.84 -20.62 3.38
CA HIS A 127 20.95 -19.69 3.35
C HIS A 127 22.21 -20.12 4.13
N ARG A 128 22.14 -21.09 5.06
CA ARG A 128 23.27 -21.40 5.97
C ARG A 128 24.32 -22.31 5.32
N GLY A 129 25.57 -21.84 5.29
CA GLY A 129 26.73 -22.61 4.83
C GLY A 129 27.21 -22.29 3.40
N HIS A 130 26.59 -21.32 2.74
CA HIS A 130 26.99 -20.85 1.41
C HIS A 130 27.36 -19.37 1.44
N ARG A 131 28.66 -19.06 1.57
CA ARG A 131 29.17 -17.68 1.76
C ARG A 131 28.54 -16.63 0.84
N TRP A 132 28.33 -16.97 -0.44
CA TRP A 132 27.82 -16.02 -1.43
C TRP A 132 26.30 -15.89 -1.40
N ASN A 133 25.59 -16.91 -0.93
CA ASN A 133 24.15 -16.79 -0.70
C ASN A 133 23.89 -15.99 0.58
N GLU A 134 24.64 -16.24 1.65
CA GLU A 134 24.60 -15.42 2.89
C GLU A 134 24.88 -13.96 2.56
N ARG A 135 25.86 -13.70 1.68
CA ARG A 135 26.14 -12.35 1.21
C ARG A 135 24.99 -11.74 0.39
N ALA A 136 24.30 -12.53 -0.44
CA ALA A 136 23.14 -12.07 -1.19
C ALA A 136 21.95 -11.73 -0.25
N ASP A 137 21.71 -12.55 0.79
CA ASP A 137 20.72 -12.28 1.84
C ASP A 137 21.04 -10.98 2.59
N GLU A 138 22.31 -10.78 2.97
CA GLU A 138 22.77 -9.54 3.60
C GLU A 138 22.49 -8.32 2.71
N LEU A 139 22.78 -8.41 1.41
CA LEU A 139 22.53 -7.35 0.46
C LEU A 139 21.03 -7.03 0.33
N ALA A 140 20.19 -8.06 0.22
CA ALA A 140 18.73 -7.92 0.16
C ALA A 140 18.20 -7.27 1.45
N THR A 141 18.62 -7.76 2.61
CA THR A 141 18.23 -7.24 3.93
C THR A 141 18.68 -5.80 4.12
N ASN A 142 19.91 -5.46 3.74
CA ASN A 142 20.43 -4.10 3.86
C ASN A 142 19.70 -3.14 2.91
N ALA A 143 19.43 -3.53 1.67
CA ALA A 143 18.68 -2.71 0.72
C ALA A 143 17.26 -2.43 1.23
N ARG A 144 16.57 -3.45 1.74
CA ARG A 144 15.23 -3.30 2.36
C ARG A 144 15.27 -2.35 3.55
N ARG A 145 16.25 -2.50 4.44
CA ARG A 145 16.40 -1.64 5.63
C ARG A 145 16.75 -0.21 5.26
N ALA A 146 17.60 -0.01 4.25
CA ALA A 146 17.93 1.32 3.75
C ALA A 146 16.68 2.02 3.22
N LEU A 147 15.86 1.32 2.43
CA LEU A 147 14.58 1.85 1.96
C LEU A 147 13.63 2.19 3.12
N ALA A 148 13.52 1.31 4.12
CA ALA A 148 12.70 1.60 5.30
C ALA A 148 13.24 2.79 6.11
N ALA A 149 14.56 2.95 6.20
CA ALA A 149 15.19 4.09 6.87
C ALA A 149 15.08 5.40 6.07
N GLU A 150 15.03 5.33 4.73
CA GLU A 150 14.73 6.45 3.85
C GLU A 150 13.25 6.85 3.93
N ASP A 151 12.33 5.89 3.98
CA ASP A 151 10.90 6.15 4.21
C ASP A 151 10.68 6.72 5.62
N GLU A 152 11.32 6.16 6.66
CA GLU A 152 11.29 6.72 8.01
C GLU A 152 11.99 8.08 8.08
N GLY A 153 13.07 8.27 7.33
CA GLY A 153 13.85 9.49 7.26
C GLY A 153 13.11 10.60 6.54
N SER A 154 12.42 10.28 5.44
CA SER A 154 11.48 11.15 4.72
C SER A 154 10.29 11.42 5.61
N ALA A 155 9.63 10.41 6.18
CA ALA A 155 8.51 10.62 7.10
C ALA A 155 8.91 11.42 8.34
N ARG A 156 10.14 11.26 8.86
CA ARG A 156 10.68 12.11 9.94
C ARG A 156 11.05 13.50 9.45
N LEU A 157 11.57 13.66 8.23
CA LEU A 157 11.87 14.97 7.66
C LEU A 157 10.58 15.71 7.32
N ASP A 158 9.58 15.02 6.77
CA ASP A 158 8.21 15.48 6.54
C ASP A 158 7.53 15.77 7.86
N ALA A 159 7.72 14.96 8.92
CA ALA A 159 7.25 15.27 10.27
C ALA A 159 8.05 16.40 10.95
N VAL A 160 9.34 16.57 10.62
CA VAL A 160 10.17 17.68 11.12
C VAL A 160 9.85 18.97 10.37
N VAL A 161 9.57 18.92 9.07
CA VAL A 161 9.13 20.02 8.24
C VAL A 161 7.69 20.38 8.60
N ALA A 162 6.81 19.40 8.80
CA ALA A 162 5.46 19.60 9.34
C ALA A 162 5.50 20.13 10.78
N SER A 163 6.39 19.63 11.65
CA SER A 163 6.51 20.14 13.03
C SER A 163 7.28 21.45 13.15
N GLN A 164 8.13 21.80 12.19
CA GLN A 164 8.77 23.11 12.10
C GLN A 164 7.84 24.15 11.44
N ALA A 165 6.97 23.73 10.52
CA ALA A 165 5.84 24.52 10.03
C ALA A 165 4.79 24.73 11.14
N SER A 166 4.48 23.70 11.92
CA SER A 166 3.49 23.72 13.01
C SER A 166 4.00 24.42 14.29
N ARG A 167 5.31 24.70 14.41
CA ARG A 167 5.88 25.46 15.56
C ARG A 167 5.82 26.98 15.43
N ARG A 168 4.88 27.50 14.63
CA ARG A 168 4.30 28.84 14.83
C ARG A 168 2.79 28.86 14.50
N GLY A 169 1.95 28.62 15.50
CA GLY A 169 0.66 29.31 15.63
C GLY A 169 -0.53 28.80 14.83
N GLU A 170 -0.51 27.59 14.26
CA GLU A 170 -1.68 27.04 13.58
C GLU A 170 -2.82 26.74 14.56
N PRO A 171 -4.08 27.02 14.18
CA PRO A 171 -5.23 26.76 15.04
C PRO A 171 -5.46 25.25 15.21
N ARG A 172 -5.81 24.86 16.44
CA ARG A 172 -6.21 23.50 16.79
C ARG A 172 -7.73 23.36 16.83
N TYR A 173 -8.24 22.30 16.22
CA TYR A 173 -9.66 21.95 16.20
C TYR A 173 -9.89 20.51 16.66
N ASP A 174 -10.97 20.28 17.40
CA ASP A 174 -11.53 18.95 17.67
C ASP A 174 -12.83 18.78 16.87
N ILE A 175 -12.90 17.76 16.02
CA ILE A 175 -14.09 17.48 15.18
C ILE A 175 -14.73 16.19 15.66
N TYR A 176 -15.98 16.27 16.11
CA TYR A 176 -16.79 15.11 16.49
C TYR A 176 -17.76 14.79 15.35
N ALA A 177 -17.54 13.69 14.65
CA ALA A 177 -18.25 13.37 13.42
C ALA A 177 -19.09 12.08 13.54
N ARG A 178 -20.37 12.17 13.14
CA ARG A 178 -21.34 11.06 13.22
C ARG A 178 -22.22 11.01 11.97
N GLY A 179 -22.34 9.83 11.38
CA GLY A 179 -23.33 9.51 10.34
C GLY A 179 -24.36 8.48 10.81
N CYS A 180 -25.55 8.53 10.23
CA CYS A 180 -26.56 7.47 10.38
C CYS A 180 -27.47 7.35 9.16
N ALA A 181 -28.09 6.18 8.98
CA ALA A 181 -29.13 5.98 7.97
C ALA A 181 -30.32 5.20 8.56
N LEU A 182 -31.54 5.61 8.20
CA LEU A 182 -32.80 4.99 8.57
C LEU A 182 -33.13 3.86 7.57
N GLY A 183 -32.47 2.72 7.75
CA GLY A 183 -32.39 1.66 6.74
C GLY A 183 -31.06 1.75 5.98
N ASN A 184 -30.52 0.62 5.53
CA ASN A 184 -29.20 0.59 4.93
C ASN A 184 -29.22 -0.21 3.60
N PRO A 185 -29.36 0.47 2.44
CA PRO A 185 -29.47 1.93 2.27
C PRO A 185 -30.86 2.48 2.64
N GLY A 186 -30.93 3.77 3.00
CA GLY A 186 -32.15 4.48 3.36
C GLY A 186 -31.91 5.97 3.60
N PRO A 187 -32.91 6.76 4.06
CA PRO A 187 -32.73 8.17 4.39
C PRO A 187 -31.59 8.37 5.38
N GLY A 188 -30.56 9.10 4.95
CA GLY A 188 -29.31 9.28 5.67
C GLY A 188 -29.13 10.71 6.13
N GLY A 189 -28.45 10.87 7.27
CA GLY A 189 -28.05 12.16 7.79
C GLY A 189 -26.68 12.09 8.47
N TYR A 190 -25.95 13.19 8.39
CA TYR A 190 -24.66 13.37 9.03
C TYR A 190 -24.68 14.62 9.92
N GLY A 191 -23.82 14.60 10.94
CA GLY A 191 -23.62 15.72 11.85
C GLY A 191 -22.17 15.78 12.32
N ALA A 192 -21.65 17.00 12.43
CA ALA A 192 -20.32 17.28 12.93
C ALA A 192 -20.34 18.49 13.87
N ILE A 193 -19.65 18.35 15.01
CA ILE A 193 -19.38 19.45 15.95
C ILE A 193 -17.89 19.77 15.87
N ILE A 194 -17.56 21.01 15.49
CA ILE A 194 -16.19 21.51 15.33
C ILE A 194 -15.90 22.43 16.50
N VAL A 195 -14.97 22.06 17.36
CA VAL A 195 -14.62 22.80 18.59
C VAL A 195 -13.26 23.46 18.41
N ARG A 196 -13.16 24.74 18.80
CA ARG A 196 -11.90 25.47 18.94
C ARG A 196 -11.97 26.37 20.16
N ALA A 197 -11.07 26.14 21.12
CA ALA A 197 -11.11 26.79 22.43
C ALA A 197 -12.52 26.65 23.06
N GLU A 198 -13.18 27.76 23.39
CA GLU A 198 -14.52 27.75 24.01
C GLU A 198 -15.67 27.90 22.99
N ARG A 199 -15.39 27.83 21.68
CA ARG A 199 -16.40 27.98 20.63
C ARG A 199 -16.61 26.65 19.91
N SER A 200 -17.87 26.38 19.56
CA SER A 200 -18.23 25.25 18.70
C SER A 200 -19.08 25.71 17.52
N VAL A 201 -18.89 25.04 16.38
CA VAL A 201 -19.66 25.24 15.14
C VAL A 201 -20.24 23.90 14.71
N GLN A 202 -21.49 23.92 14.24
CA GLN A 202 -22.19 22.72 13.80
C GLN A 202 -22.25 22.65 12.28
N ARG A 203 -22.15 21.43 11.74
CA ARG A 203 -22.43 21.12 10.34
C ARG A 203 -23.30 19.88 10.28
N SER A 204 -24.31 19.90 9.43
CA SER A 204 -25.20 18.76 9.21
C SER A 204 -25.71 18.78 7.77
N GLY A 205 -26.21 17.64 7.34
CA GLY A 205 -26.87 17.49 6.06
C GLY A 205 -27.37 16.05 5.90
N GLY A 206 -28.13 15.80 4.83
CA GLY A 206 -28.72 14.50 4.60
C GLY A 206 -28.98 14.21 3.14
N TRP A 207 -29.16 12.92 2.87
CA TRP A 207 -29.45 12.40 1.54
C TRP A 207 -30.67 11.47 1.59
N PRO A 208 -31.56 11.46 0.59
CA PRO A 208 -32.74 10.58 0.57
C PRO A 208 -32.40 9.09 0.64
N VAL A 209 -31.27 8.69 0.04
CA VAL A 209 -30.79 7.30 0.03
C VAL A 209 -29.28 7.27 0.23
N ALA A 210 -28.83 6.82 1.40
CA ALA A 210 -27.42 6.65 1.73
C ALA A 210 -27.22 5.48 2.70
N SER A 211 -25.95 5.08 2.88
CA SER A 211 -25.55 4.15 3.94
C SER A 211 -24.92 4.92 5.10
N SER A 212 -24.91 4.35 6.30
CA SER A 212 -24.27 4.99 7.46
C SER A 212 -22.79 5.32 7.19
N ASN A 213 -22.06 4.45 6.51
CA ASN A 213 -20.66 4.69 6.13
C ASN A 213 -20.49 5.91 5.22
N VAL A 214 -21.44 6.14 4.30
CA VAL A 214 -21.43 7.31 3.42
C VAL A 214 -21.70 8.58 4.23
N MET A 215 -22.60 8.52 5.22
CA MET A 215 -22.87 9.66 6.10
C MET A 215 -21.70 9.95 7.05
N ASP A 216 -21.00 8.93 7.54
CA ASP A 216 -19.78 9.12 8.35
C ASP A 216 -18.68 9.85 7.55
N LEU A 217 -18.49 9.49 6.27
CA LEU A 217 -17.56 10.20 5.38
C LEU A 217 -17.97 11.66 5.18
N TRP A 218 -19.23 11.91 4.85
CA TRP A 218 -19.76 13.27 4.65
C TRP A 218 -19.65 14.15 5.89
N ALA A 219 -19.82 13.58 7.09
CA ALA A 219 -19.64 14.31 8.35
C ALA A 219 -18.24 14.93 8.45
N ILE A 220 -17.22 14.16 8.09
CA ILE A 220 -15.82 14.58 8.19
C ILE A 220 -15.46 15.52 7.05
N ILE A 221 -15.82 15.18 5.81
CA ILE A 221 -15.57 16.01 4.63
C ILE A 221 -16.15 17.41 4.83
N SER A 222 -17.44 17.50 5.22
CA SER A 222 -18.12 18.77 5.43
C SER A 222 -17.50 19.59 6.56
N ALA A 223 -16.97 18.94 7.59
CA ALA A 223 -16.34 19.60 8.71
C ALA A 223 -14.99 20.21 8.30
N LEU A 224 -14.14 19.42 7.65
CA LEU A 224 -12.83 19.85 7.15
C LEU A 224 -12.96 20.99 6.12
N GLN A 225 -13.85 20.85 5.13
CA GLN A 225 -14.13 21.90 4.13
C GLN A 225 -14.58 23.23 4.74
N SER A 226 -15.11 23.22 5.97
CA SER A 226 -15.57 24.43 6.65
C SER A 226 -14.49 25.15 7.46
N LEU A 227 -13.30 24.54 7.60
CA LEU A 227 -12.17 25.17 8.26
C LEU A 227 -11.60 26.28 7.36
N PRO A 228 -11.31 27.47 7.90
CA PRO A 228 -10.91 28.62 7.09
C PRO A 228 -9.45 28.59 6.65
N GLU A 229 -8.63 27.75 7.27
CA GLU A 229 -7.18 27.70 7.07
C GLU A 229 -6.63 26.30 7.38
N PRO A 230 -5.45 25.94 6.84
CA PRO A 230 -4.69 24.78 7.28
C PRO A 230 -4.55 24.75 8.79
N SER A 231 -4.79 23.58 9.38
CA SER A 231 -5.07 23.45 10.81
C SER A 231 -4.59 22.09 11.32
N HIS A 232 -4.29 22.03 12.62
CA HIS A 232 -4.14 20.75 13.32
C HIS A 232 -5.51 20.30 13.82
N VAL A 233 -5.96 19.12 13.39
CA VAL A 233 -7.32 18.65 13.59
C VAL A 233 -7.33 17.27 14.22
N VAL A 234 -7.97 17.14 15.38
CA VAL A 234 -8.25 15.85 16.00
C VAL A 234 -9.66 15.42 15.62
N ILE A 235 -9.80 14.33 14.87
CA ILE A 235 -11.08 13.80 14.43
C ILE A 235 -11.52 12.67 15.34
N HIS A 236 -12.65 12.87 16.02
CA HIS A 236 -13.30 11.94 16.91
C HIS A 236 -14.50 11.27 16.20
N THR A 237 -14.41 9.98 15.95
CA THR A 237 -15.50 9.23 15.31
C THR A 237 -15.59 7.78 15.83
N PRO A 238 -16.80 7.20 15.97
CA PRO A 238 -16.95 5.78 16.26
C PRO A 238 -16.75 4.89 15.01
N SER A 239 -16.65 5.49 13.82
CA SER A 239 -16.62 4.76 12.56
C SER A 239 -15.24 4.18 12.27
N LYS A 240 -15.03 2.91 12.64
CA LYS A 240 -13.82 2.16 12.24
C LYS A 240 -13.64 2.14 10.72
N TYR A 241 -14.73 2.13 9.96
CA TYR A 241 -14.68 2.20 8.50
C TYR A 241 -13.93 3.44 8.01
N VAL A 242 -14.22 4.61 8.59
CA VAL A 242 -13.54 5.84 8.18
C VAL A 242 -12.09 5.86 8.68
N ILE A 243 -11.85 5.48 9.93
CA ILE A 243 -10.49 5.47 10.50
C ILE A 243 -9.57 4.51 9.75
N ASP A 244 -9.98 3.24 9.60
CA ASP A 244 -9.19 2.24 8.87
C ASP A 244 -9.07 2.63 7.39
N GLY A 245 -10.13 3.19 6.80
CA GLY A 245 -10.10 3.62 5.41
C GLY A 245 -9.13 4.76 5.16
N ALA A 246 -9.20 5.84 5.94
CA ALA A 246 -8.31 6.98 5.77
C ALA A 246 -6.86 6.65 6.13
N SER A 247 -6.62 5.89 7.20
CA SER A 247 -5.26 5.63 7.69
C SER A 247 -4.56 4.43 7.06
N ARG A 248 -5.29 3.43 6.55
CA ARG A 248 -4.70 2.17 6.05
C ARG A 248 -5.02 1.89 4.59
N TRP A 249 -6.24 2.15 4.15
CA TRP A 249 -6.70 1.71 2.83
C TRP A 249 -6.49 2.77 1.74
N LEU A 250 -6.72 4.03 2.05
CA LEU A 250 -6.68 5.14 1.10
C LEU A 250 -5.32 5.28 0.41
N PRO A 251 -4.17 5.21 1.12
CA PRO A 251 -2.86 5.21 0.44
C PRO A 251 -2.66 4.02 -0.51
N ILE A 252 -3.29 2.88 -0.22
CA ILE A 252 -3.22 1.68 -1.09
C ILE A 252 -4.10 1.87 -2.32
N TRP A 253 -5.31 2.41 -2.13
CA TRP A 253 -6.26 2.63 -3.21
C TRP A 253 -5.78 3.68 -4.22
N GLU A 254 -5.16 4.77 -3.77
CA GLU A 254 -4.59 5.77 -4.67
C GLU A 254 -3.50 5.16 -5.58
N ARG A 255 -2.64 4.32 -5.00
CA ARG A 255 -1.57 3.63 -5.75
C ARG A 255 -2.09 2.51 -6.66
N SER A 256 -3.22 1.89 -6.32
CA SER A 256 -3.82 0.80 -7.12
C SER A 256 -4.75 1.28 -8.24
N GLY A 257 -4.87 2.61 -8.45
CA GLY A 257 -5.82 3.17 -9.39
C GLY A 257 -7.28 2.95 -8.96
N TRP A 258 -7.54 3.05 -7.65
CA TRP A 258 -8.85 2.90 -7.01
C TRP A 258 -9.50 1.53 -7.22
N ARG A 259 -8.69 0.48 -7.11
CA ARG A 259 -9.13 -0.92 -7.18
C ARG A 259 -8.82 -1.68 -5.89
N THR A 260 -9.75 -2.55 -5.51
CA THR A 260 -9.57 -3.51 -4.41
C THR A 260 -8.60 -4.61 -4.81
N GLN A 261 -8.16 -5.43 -3.84
CA GLN A 261 -7.30 -6.60 -4.11
C GLN A 261 -7.94 -7.60 -5.09
N ALA A 262 -9.27 -7.66 -5.13
CA ALA A 262 -10.02 -8.49 -6.09
C ALA A 262 -10.15 -7.83 -7.49
N GLY A 263 -9.54 -6.66 -7.72
CA GLY A 263 -9.59 -5.91 -8.97
C GLY A 263 -10.89 -5.12 -9.18
N LEU A 264 -11.82 -5.15 -8.22
CA LEU A 264 -13.08 -4.41 -8.29
C LEU A 264 -12.88 -2.92 -7.97
N PRO A 265 -13.70 -2.01 -8.51
CA PRO A 265 -13.67 -0.60 -8.11
C PRO A 265 -13.89 -0.43 -6.60
N VAL A 266 -13.15 0.50 -5.99
CA VAL A 266 -13.34 0.87 -4.58
C VAL A 266 -14.74 1.48 -4.41
N LYS A 267 -15.50 0.96 -3.45
CA LYS A 267 -16.82 1.50 -3.11
C LYS A 267 -16.68 2.90 -2.53
N ASN A 268 -17.56 3.82 -2.91
CA ASN A 268 -17.55 5.23 -2.50
C ASN A 268 -16.27 5.97 -2.92
N ARG A 269 -15.62 5.56 -4.02
CA ARG A 269 -14.38 6.17 -4.53
C ARG A 269 -14.39 7.69 -4.50
N GLU A 270 -15.43 8.31 -5.05
CA GLU A 270 -15.53 9.78 -5.17
C GLU A 270 -15.42 10.47 -3.80
N LEU A 271 -16.06 9.91 -2.76
CA LEU A 271 -15.99 10.45 -1.40
C LEU A 271 -14.62 10.23 -0.76
N TRP A 272 -13.94 9.13 -1.10
CA TRP A 272 -12.58 8.90 -0.62
C TRP A 272 -11.58 9.81 -1.33
N GLU A 273 -11.76 10.09 -2.61
CA GLU A 273 -10.97 11.09 -3.35
C GLU A 273 -11.17 12.48 -2.74
N GLU A 274 -12.42 12.87 -2.48
CA GLU A 274 -12.75 14.14 -1.85
C GLU A 274 -12.16 14.23 -0.42
N LEU A 275 -12.31 13.18 0.39
CA LEU A 275 -11.72 13.11 1.72
C LEU A 275 -10.18 13.22 1.67
N SER A 276 -9.52 12.52 0.74
CA SER A 276 -8.06 12.61 0.57
C SER A 276 -7.62 14.04 0.29
N GLN A 277 -8.31 14.70 -0.64
CA GLN A 277 -8.00 16.08 -1.03
C GLN A 277 -8.12 17.04 0.16
N VAL A 278 -9.24 17.01 0.89
CA VAL A 278 -9.45 17.94 2.01
C VAL A 278 -8.56 17.62 3.21
N MET A 279 -8.20 16.35 3.42
CA MET A 279 -7.23 15.98 4.45
C MET A 279 -5.83 16.52 4.14
N GLY A 280 -5.44 16.62 2.86
CA GLY A 280 -4.13 17.13 2.45
C GLY A 280 -3.84 18.57 2.88
N ASP A 281 -4.88 19.35 3.20
CA ASP A 281 -4.77 20.73 3.67
C ASP A 281 -4.60 20.85 5.20
N HIS A 282 -4.63 19.72 5.94
CA HIS A 282 -4.65 19.72 7.40
C HIS A 282 -3.74 18.63 7.99
N ASP A 283 -3.24 18.86 9.21
CA ASP A 283 -2.57 17.85 10.00
C ASP A 283 -3.61 17.08 10.83
N ILE A 284 -3.89 15.83 10.44
CA ILE A 284 -5.03 15.05 10.97
C ILE A 284 -4.56 13.99 11.99
N GLU A 285 -5.13 14.05 13.20
CA GLU A 285 -5.05 13.01 14.21
C GLU A 285 -6.39 12.26 14.33
N TRP A 286 -6.38 10.91 14.33
CA TRP A 286 -7.58 10.09 14.37
C TRP A 286 -7.83 9.47 15.75
N HIS A 287 -8.97 9.80 16.36
CA HIS A 287 -9.40 9.27 17.66
C HIS A 287 -10.67 8.42 17.51
N HIS A 288 -10.54 7.12 17.78
CA HIS A 288 -11.67 6.21 17.77
C HIS A 288 -12.48 6.32 19.07
N LEU A 289 -13.71 6.83 18.98
CA LEU A 289 -14.64 6.88 20.11
C LEU A 289 -15.38 5.55 20.28
N ALA A 290 -15.03 4.78 21.30
CA ALA A 290 -15.81 3.61 21.67
C ALA A 290 -17.20 4.04 22.20
N ALA A 291 -18.21 3.18 22.05
CA ALA A 291 -19.58 3.48 22.51
C ALA A 291 -19.69 3.84 24.01
N ALA A 292 -18.75 3.35 24.83
CA ALA A 292 -18.67 3.67 26.27
C ALA A 292 -17.98 5.01 26.57
N GLN A 293 -17.43 5.70 25.57
CA GLN A 293 -16.66 6.95 25.67
C GLN A 293 -17.41 8.10 24.99
N SER A 294 -18.74 8.07 25.01
CA SER A 294 -19.59 9.10 24.42
C SER A 294 -19.35 10.45 25.12
N THR A 295 -19.01 11.48 24.34
CA THR A 295 -18.88 12.87 24.80
C THR A 295 -20.13 13.67 24.44
N THR A 296 -20.36 14.80 25.12
CA THR A 296 -21.49 15.70 24.82
C THR A 296 -21.49 16.14 23.36
N GLU A 297 -20.33 16.43 22.79
CA GLU A 297 -20.16 16.83 21.40
C GLU A 297 -20.47 15.68 20.43
N SER A 298 -20.04 14.45 20.76
CA SER A 298 -20.34 13.26 19.95
C SER A 298 -21.83 12.92 19.96
N GLU A 299 -22.52 13.14 21.08
CA GLU A 299 -23.97 12.98 21.20
C GLU A 299 -24.72 14.05 20.42
N ALA A 300 -24.26 15.30 20.48
CA ALA A 300 -24.81 16.40 19.70
C ALA A 300 -24.65 16.16 18.18
N ALA A 301 -23.48 15.69 17.74
CA ALA A 301 -23.24 15.30 16.35
C ALA A 301 -24.21 14.18 15.90
N LEU A 302 -24.45 13.18 16.75
CA LEU A 302 -25.41 12.11 16.44
C LEU A 302 -26.85 12.61 16.39
N ALA A 303 -27.22 13.54 17.27
CA ALA A 303 -28.55 14.14 17.27
C ALA A 303 -28.82 14.87 15.96
N LEU A 304 -27.88 15.71 15.50
CA LEU A 304 -27.94 16.37 14.19
C LEU A 304 -28.10 15.37 13.05
N ALA A 305 -27.27 14.32 13.03
CA ALA A 305 -27.36 13.27 12.01
C ALA A 305 -28.74 12.59 11.96
N ARG A 306 -29.36 12.35 13.11
CA ARG A 306 -30.69 11.72 13.21
C ARG A 306 -31.82 12.65 12.80
N GLU A 307 -31.69 13.94 13.09
CA GLU A 307 -32.64 14.97 12.68
C GLU A 307 -32.68 15.05 11.15
N GLU A 308 -31.52 15.18 10.51
CA GLU A 308 -31.39 15.20 9.05
C GLU A 308 -31.94 13.94 8.39
N ALA A 309 -31.60 12.75 8.91
CA ALA A 309 -32.10 11.49 8.37
C ALA A 309 -33.64 11.40 8.47
N SER A 310 -34.21 11.91 9.56
CA SER A 310 -35.66 11.97 9.77
C SER A 310 -36.33 12.97 8.84
N ALA A 311 -35.70 14.12 8.59
CA ALA A 311 -36.17 15.11 7.63
C ALA A 311 -36.20 14.54 6.20
N GLN A 312 -35.16 13.82 5.79
CA GLN A 312 -35.11 13.13 4.50
C GLN A 312 -36.21 12.08 4.36
N LYS A 313 -36.46 11.30 5.43
CA LYS A 313 -37.56 10.32 5.46
C LYS A 313 -38.93 10.98 5.32
N ALA A 314 -39.16 12.10 6.01
CA ALA A 314 -40.41 12.84 5.94
C ALA A 314 -40.65 13.44 4.55
N ALA A 315 -39.61 14.03 3.93
CA ALA A 315 -39.69 14.57 2.58
C ALA A 315 -39.99 13.48 1.53
N SER A 316 -39.44 12.28 1.73
CA SER A 316 -39.66 11.13 0.82
C SER A 316 -41.07 10.53 0.94
N ALA A 317 -41.79 10.79 2.04
CA ALA A 317 -43.16 10.33 2.25
C ALA A 317 -44.23 11.30 1.70
N GLN A 318 -43.81 12.50 1.27
CA GLN A 318 -44.68 13.54 0.71
C GLN A 318 -44.66 13.59 -0.83
N ASN A 319 -43.75 12.86 -1.46
CA ASN A 319 -43.64 12.66 -2.92
C ASN A 319 -44.17 11.27 -3.31
#